data_AF-A0A7J4V8U0-F1
#
_entry.id   AF-A0A7J4V8U0-F1
#
_cell.length_a   1.000
_cell.length_b   1.000
_cell.length_c   1.000
_cell.angle_alpha   90.00
_cell.angle_beta   90.00
_cell.angle_gamma   90.00
#
_symmetry.space_group_name_H-M   'P 1'
#
loop_
_entity.id
_entity.type
_entity.pdbx_description
1 polymer ?
#
loop_
_entity_poly.entity_id
_entity_poly.type
_entity_poly.pdbx_seq_one_letter_code
_entity_poly.pdbx_strand_id
1 'polypeptide(L)'
;KDVLKYLKEKDVWITSMPVLYNWWTNKNRVELRVEARGSSRMVIAISNVGNTTLKEVLIPVDFTLMPKTYKLSTEIINTPLPETSVDRDTKKLTLKIKDLKESESRIYYIDYKN
;
A
#
# COMPACT_ATOMS: atom_id res chain seq x y z
N LYS A 1 10.98 -0.08 -35.00
CA LYS A 1 11.55 0.74 -33.91
C LYS A 1 10.53 1.20 -32.87
N ASP A 2 9.24 0.84 -32.96
CA ASP A 2 8.21 1.49 -32.12
C ASP A 2 7.47 0.61 -31.12
N VAL A 3 7.77 -0.67 -30.97
CA VAL A 3 7.07 -1.51 -29.96
C VAL A 3 7.34 -1.00 -28.54
N LEU A 4 8.58 -0.67 -28.21
CA LEU A 4 8.93 -0.11 -26.89
C LEU A 4 8.32 1.27 -26.65
N LYS A 5 8.19 2.10 -27.70
CA LYS A 5 7.56 3.42 -27.60
C LYS A 5 6.06 3.30 -27.41
N TYR A 6 5.40 2.46 -28.20
CA TYR A 6 3.99 2.12 -28.09
C TYR A 6 3.62 1.57 -26.71
N LEU A 7 4.42 0.66 -26.17
CA LEU A 7 4.19 0.09 -24.83
C LEU A 7 4.35 1.15 -23.73
N LYS A 8 5.33 2.06 -23.85
CA LYS A 8 5.47 3.20 -22.93
C LYS A 8 4.29 4.17 -22.99
N GLU A 9 3.81 4.49 -24.19
CA GLU A 9 2.63 5.36 -24.39
C GLU A 9 1.32 4.74 -23.86
N LYS A 10 1.31 3.43 -23.61
CA LYS A 10 0.17 2.68 -23.08
C LYS A 10 0.32 2.31 -21.60
N ASP A 11 1.30 2.89 -20.90
CA ASP A 11 1.60 2.58 -19.50
C ASP A 11 1.80 1.07 -19.24
N VAL A 12 2.30 0.33 -20.23
CA VAL A 12 2.55 -1.10 -20.10
C VAL A 12 3.84 -1.31 -19.33
N TRP A 13 3.75 -2.03 -18.21
CA TRP A 13 4.91 -2.39 -17.41
C TRP A 13 5.76 -3.46 -18.13
N ILE A 14 7.00 -3.12 -18.45
CA ILE A 14 8.00 -4.03 -19.05
C ILE A 14 9.03 -4.37 -17.99
N THR A 15 9.17 -5.67 -17.68
CA THR A 15 10.11 -6.14 -16.66
C THR A 15 10.67 -7.52 -17.03
N SER A 16 11.70 -7.98 -16.32
CA SER A 16 12.25 -9.33 -16.50
C SER A 16 11.38 -10.39 -15.83
N MET A 17 11.42 -11.63 -16.33
CA MET A 17 10.63 -12.74 -15.77
C MET A 17 10.88 -12.97 -14.27
N PRO A 18 12.11 -12.91 -13.73
CA PRO A 18 12.34 -13.05 -12.28
C PRO A 18 11.68 -11.93 -11.47
N VAL A 19 11.71 -10.70 -11.98
CA VAL A 19 11.08 -9.55 -11.31
C VAL A 19 9.56 -9.69 -11.33
N LEU A 20 8.97 -10.13 -12.45
CA LEU A 20 7.54 -10.42 -12.55
C LEU A 20 7.12 -11.55 -11.60
N TYR A 21 7.90 -12.64 -11.55
CA TYR A 21 7.64 -13.78 -10.67
C TYR A 21 7.67 -13.37 -9.19
N ASN A 22 8.68 -12.60 -8.77
CA ASN A 22 8.79 -12.10 -7.40
C ASN A 22 7.63 -11.14 -7.07
N TRP A 23 7.25 -10.26 -7.99
CA TRP A 23 6.10 -9.38 -7.79
C TRP A 23 4.79 -10.17 -7.66
N TRP A 24 4.56 -11.14 -8.55
CA TRP A 24 3.34 -11.97 -8.55
C TRP A 24 3.23 -12.81 -7.28
N THR A 25 4.32 -13.46 -6.87
CA THR A 25 4.36 -14.27 -5.65
C THR A 25 4.18 -13.43 -4.39
N ASN A 26 4.80 -12.24 -4.31
CA ASN A 26 4.59 -11.32 -3.19
C ASN A 26 3.16 -10.78 -3.16
N LYS A 27 2.57 -10.44 -4.31
CA LYS A 27 1.17 -10.00 -4.40
C LYS A 27 0.20 -11.07 -3.89
N ASN A 28 0.46 -12.34 -4.19
CA ASN A 28 -0.36 -13.46 -3.70
C ASN A 28 -0.12 -13.80 -2.21
N ARG A 29 0.87 -13.18 -1.56
CA ARG A 29 1.22 -13.40 -0.15
C ARG A 29 0.78 -12.25 0.76
N VAL A 30 0.19 -11.19 0.20
CA VAL A 30 -0.34 -10.06 0.95
C VAL A 30 -1.84 -9.99 0.74
N GLU A 31 -2.59 -10.18 1.82
CA GLU A 31 -4.00 -9.84 1.84
C GLU A 31 -4.16 -8.39 2.31
N LEU A 32 -4.88 -7.60 1.53
CA LEU A 32 -5.15 -6.20 1.80
C LEU A 32 -6.65 -5.96 1.80
N ARG A 33 -7.13 -5.35 2.88
CA ARG A 33 -8.51 -4.87 3.00
C ARG A 33 -8.49 -3.40 3.40
N VAL A 34 -9.13 -2.57 2.59
CA VAL A 34 -9.28 -1.14 2.82
C VAL A 34 -10.76 -0.84 2.94
N GLU A 35 -11.16 -0.29 4.08
CA GLU A 35 -12.55 0.01 4.40
C GLU A 35 -12.68 1.45 4.91
N ALA A 36 -13.55 2.25 4.27
CA ALA A 36 -13.96 3.53 4.85
C ALA A 36 -14.92 3.27 6.02
N ARG A 37 -14.65 3.88 7.17
CA ARG A 37 -15.52 3.86 8.35
C ARG A 37 -16.03 5.26 8.63
N GLY A 38 -17.23 5.55 8.13
CA GLY A 38 -17.82 6.89 8.20
C GLY A 38 -17.16 7.87 7.22
N SER A 39 -17.21 9.16 7.53
CA SER A 39 -16.75 10.23 6.63
C SER A 39 -15.28 10.64 6.83
N SER A 40 -14.66 10.24 7.93
CA SER A 40 -13.37 10.78 8.39
C SER A 40 -12.35 9.72 8.79
N ARG A 41 -12.63 8.43 8.56
CA ARG A 41 -11.73 7.34 8.93
C ARG A 41 -11.67 6.28 7.84
N MET A 42 -10.46 5.81 7.56
CA MET A 42 -10.22 4.60 6.79
C MET A 42 -9.48 3.58 7.64
N VAL A 43 -9.78 2.31 7.42
CA VAL A 43 -9.15 1.17 8.07
C VAL A 43 -8.42 0.37 7.01
N ILE A 44 -7.15 0.08 7.29
CA ILE A 44 -6.30 -0.71 6.42
C ILE A 44 -5.86 -1.92 7.21
N ALA A 45 -6.41 -3.06 6.86
CA ALA A 45 -5.98 -4.36 7.37
C ALA A 45 -5.08 -5.00 6.33
N ILE A 46 -3.87 -5.36 6.75
CA ILE A 46 -2.89 -6.03 5.92
C ILE A 46 -2.36 -7.26 6.64
N SER A 47 -2.30 -8.37 5.90
CA SER A 47 -1.83 -9.66 6.41
C SER A 47 -0.81 -10.25 5.46
N ASN A 48 0.32 -10.69 6.00
CA ASN A 48 1.28 -11.51 5.27
C ASN A 48 0.87 -12.98 5.41
N VAL A 49 0.15 -13.50 4.41
CA VAL A 49 -0.25 -14.92 4.35
C VAL A 49 0.85 -15.82 3.77
N GLY A 50 2.02 -15.25 3.46
CA GLY A 50 3.20 -15.99 3.05
C GLY A 50 4.00 -16.60 4.21
N ASN A 51 5.01 -17.39 3.84
CA ASN A 51 5.95 -18.07 4.73
C ASN A 51 7.32 -17.38 4.84
N THR A 52 7.36 -16.08 4.55
CA THR A 52 8.58 -15.27 4.55
C THR A 52 8.27 -13.88 5.04
N THR A 53 9.21 -13.25 5.76
CA THR A 53 9.07 -11.83 6.14
C THR A 53 9.13 -10.94 4.91
N LEU A 54 8.12 -10.08 4.74
CA LEU A 54 8.10 -9.05 3.72
C LEU A 54 8.86 -7.83 4.22
N LYS A 55 9.98 -7.53 3.56
CA LYS A 55 10.85 -6.42 3.96
C LYS A 55 10.15 -5.08 3.82
N GLU A 56 9.36 -4.93 2.77
CA GLU A 56 8.66 -3.70 2.45
C GLU A 56 7.35 -4.00 1.71
N VAL A 57 6.26 -3.38 2.17
CA VAL A 57 4.98 -3.36 1.46
C VAL A 57 4.53 -1.92 1.30
N LEU A 58 4.22 -1.53 0.06
CA LEU A 58 3.71 -0.21 -0.29
C LEU A 58 2.22 -0.30 -0.56
N ILE A 59 1.43 0.43 0.23
CA ILE A 59 -0.03 0.52 0.09
C ILE A 59 -0.38 1.94 -0.34
N PRO A 60 -0.73 2.18 -1.62
CA PRO A 60 -1.32 3.43 -2.03
C PRO A 60 -2.76 3.54 -1.52
N VAL A 61 -3.11 4.70 -0.98
CA VAL A 61 -4.46 5.06 -0.55
C VAL A 61 -4.89 6.26 -1.36
N ASP A 62 -5.85 6.03 -2.25
CA ASP A 62 -6.41 7.06 -3.13
C ASP A 62 -7.55 7.81 -2.42
N PHE A 63 -7.48 9.14 -2.43
CA PHE A 63 -8.55 10.00 -1.91
C PHE A 63 -9.30 10.68 -3.04
N THR A 64 -10.64 10.73 -2.95
CA THR A 64 -11.46 11.56 -3.85
C THR A 64 -11.09 13.04 -3.73
N LEU A 65 -10.93 13.50 -2.49
CA LEU A 65 -10.43 14.81 -2.12
C LEU A 65 -9.30 14.63 -1.11
N MET A 66 -8.13 15.21 -1.40
CA MET A 66 -6.99 15.13 -0.51
C MET A 66 -7.31 15.84 0.82
N PRO A 67 -7.21 15.15 1.97
CA PRO A 67 -7.48 15.78 3.25
C PRO A 67 -6.41 16.83 3.60
N LYS A 68 -6.80 17.85 4.38
CA LYS A 68 -5.87 18.86 4.87
C LYS A 68 -4.89 18.27 5.86
N THR A 69 -5.40 17.43 6.75
CA THR A 69 -4.63 16.74 7.79
C THR A 69 -5.10 15.30 7.92
N TYR A 70 -4.17 14.43 8.31
CA TYR A 70 -4.45 13.05 8.67
C TYR A 70 -3.61 12.64 9.88
N LYS A 71 -4.08 11.62 10.60
CA LYS A 71 -3.39 10.98 11.71
C LYS A 71 -3.42 9.48 11.49
N LEU A 72 -2.26 8.85 11.62
CA LEU A 72 -2.14 7.40 11.64
C LEU A 72 -2.16 6.88 13.07
N SER A 73 -2.84 5.77 13.26
CA SER A 73 -2.76 4.98 14.49
C SER A 73 -2.86 3.49 14.16
N THR A 74 -2.51 2.66 15.14
CA THR A 74 -2.58 1.20 15.05
C THR A 74 -3.67 0.68 15.97
N GLU A 75 -4.25 -0.47 15.64
CA GLU A 75 -5.17 -1.14 16.55
C GLU A 75 -4.46 -1.71 17.78
N ILE A 76 -3.27 -2.28 17.58
CA ILE A 76 -2.47 -2.89 18.64
C ILE A 76 -1.38 -1.89 19.09
N ILE A 77 -1.21 -1.76 20.39
CA ILE A 77 -0.17 -0.93 21.02
C ILE A 77 1.21 -1.49 20.65
N ASN A 78 2.19 -0.62 20.42
CA ASN A 78 3.56 -0.97 19.98
C ASN A 78 3.68 -1.61 18.59
N THR A 79 2.61 -1.65 17.79
CA THR A 79 2.75 -1.95 16.37
C THR A 79 3.48 -0.78 15.68
N PRO A 80 4.52 -1.03 14.87
CA PRO A 80 5.20 0.03 14.13
C PRO A 80 4.25 0.74 13.18
N LEU A 81 4.22 2.08 13.29
CA LEU A 81 3.50 2.93 12.34
C LEU A 81 4.20 2.87 10.98
N PRO A 82 3.43 2.90 9.87
CA PRO A 82 4.01 2.94 8.54
C PRO A 82 4.63 4.31 8.29
N GLU A 83 5.70 4.33 7.51
CA GLU A 83 6.20 5.57 6.90
C GLU A 83 5.20 6.06 5.86
N THR A 84 5.08 7.38 5.70
CA THR A 84 4.09 7.98 4.80
C THR A 84 4.73 8.89 3.77
N SER A 85 4.25 8.79 2.54
CA SER A 85 4.51 9.77 1.49
C SER A 85 3.19 10.31 0.93
N VAL A 86 3.09 11.62 0.73
CA VAL A 86 1.90 12.28 0.22
C VAL A 86 2.19 12.91 -1.14
N ASP A 87 1.36 12.56 -2.12
CA ASP A 87 1.30 13.24 -3.40
C ASP A 87 -0.04 13.97 -3.50
N ARG A 88 0.01 15.31 -3.47
CA ARG A 88 -1.20 16.16 -3.51
C ARG A 88 -1.75 16.30 -4.92
N ASP A 89 -0.93 16.15 -5.95
CA ASP A 89 -1.35 16.28 -7.36
C ASP A 89 -2.19 15.06 -7.75
N THR A 90 -1.74 13.88 -7.33
CA THR A 90 -2.47 12.62 -7.57
C THR A 90 -3.45 12.25 -6.46
N LYS A 91 -3.50 13.02 -5.36
CA LYS A 91 -4.35 12.80 -4.16
C LYS A 91 -4.11 11.43 -3.51
N LYS A 92 -2.84 11.04 -3.40
CA LYS A 92 -2.41 9.73 -2.89
C LYS A 92 -1.63 9.87 -1.59
N LEU A 93 -1.97 9.02 -0.63
CA LEU A 93 -1.14 8.74 0.54
C LEU A 93 -0.58 7.33 0.39
N THR A 94 0.74 7.19 0.31
CA THR A 94 1.39 5.88 0.29
C THR A 94 1.84 5.52 1.70
N LEU A 95 1.36 4.39 2.20
CA LEU A 95 1.85 3.77 3.43
C LEU A 95 2.96 2.78 3.10
N LYS A 96 4.12 2.94 3.74
CA LYS A 96 5.26 2.05 3.62
C LYS A 96 5.41 1.26 4.91
N ILE A 97 5.07 -0.02 4.85
CA ILE A 97 5.13 -0.95 5.97
C ILE A 97 6.41 -1.76 5.83
N LYS A 98 7.23 -1.75 6.89
CA LYS A 98 8.50 -2.47 6.95
C LYS A 98 8.38 -3.72 7.81
N ASP A 99 9.16 -4.72 7.43
CA ASP A 99 9.36 -5.98 8.17
C ASP A 99 8.04 -6.58 8.67
N LEU A 100 7.11 -6.84 7.74
CA LEU A 100 5.88 -7.55 8.03
C LEU A 100 6.19 -9.06 8.06
N LYS A 101 6.22 -9.63 9.26
CA LYS A 101 6.63 -11.02 9.49
C LYS A 101 5.66 -12.00 8.85
N GLU A 102 6.11 -13.24 8.68
CA GLU A 102 5.23 -14.33 8.23
C GLU A 102 4.02 -14.47 9.17
N SER A 103 2.83 -14.70 8.59
CA SER A 103 1.56 -14.79 9.32
C SER A 103 1.20 -13.57 10.18
N GLU A 104 1.92 -12.44 10.06
CA GLU A 104 1.62 -11.23 10.80
C GLU A 104 0.51 -10.44 10.11
N SER A 105 -0.43 -9.95 10.92
CA SER A 105 -1.47 -9.02 10.48
C SER A 105 -1.33 -7.71 11.25
N ARG A 106 -1.46 -6.59 10.54
CA ARG A 106 -1.47 -5.24 11.13
C ARG A 106 -2.70 -4.50 10.66
N ILE A 107 -3.33 -3.78 11.58
CA ILE A 107 -4.48 -2.94 11.31
C ILE A 107 -4.11 -1.49 11.63
N TYR A 108 -4.27 -0.64 10.63
CA TYR A 108 -3.98 0.78 10.67
C TYR A 108 -5.26 1.59 10.51
N TYR A 109 -5.35 2.68 11.25
CA TYR A 109 -6.39 3.68 11.13
C TYR A 109 -5.81 4.96 10.55
N ILE A 110 -6.42 5.45 9.48
CA ILE A 110 -6.19 6.79 8.95
C ILE A 110 -7.40 7.64 9.33
N ASP A 111 -7.22 8.50 10.33
CA ASP A 111 -8.17 9.56 10.65
C ASP A 111 -7.84 10.80 9.85
N TYR A 112 -8.80 11.39 9.15
CA TYR A 112 -8.55 12.55 8.29
C TYR A 112 -9.64 13.62 8.38
N LYS A 113 -9.26 14.87 8.09
CA LYS A 113 -10.16 16.02 8.05
C LYS A 113 -10.01 16.77 6.72
N ASN A 114 -11.16 17.09 6.13
CA ASN A 114 -11.27 17.86 4.89
C ASN A 114 -11.25 19.38 5.15
#